data_AF-A0AA96G6W8-F1
#
_entry.id   AF-A0AA96G6W8-F1
#
_cell.length_a   1.000
_cell.length_b   1.000
_cell.length_c   1.000
_cell.angle_alpha   90.00
_cell.angle_beta   90.00
_cell.angle_gamma   90.00
#
_symmetry.space_group_name_H-M   'P 1'
#
loop_
_entity.id
_entity.type
_entity.pdbx_description
1 polymer ?
#
loop_
_entity_poly.entity_id
_entity_poly.type
_entity_poly.pdbx_seq_one_letter_code
_entity_poly.pdbx_strand_id
1 'polypeptide(L)'
;MVESGRGPVPGGGSGAGGPGPVGAIVAADVEWVYQPVEVHFADGDWALGRISAWWRDAAGTRWCRLRVARSGRPARWEPFDESRVVLLPAGGL
;
A
#
# COMPACT_ATOMS: atom_id res chain seq x y z
N MET A 1 21.10 7.74 30.07
CA MET A 1 20.46 6.56 29.47
C MET A 1 19.04 6.99 29.14
N VAL A 2 18.81 7.47 27.91
CA VAL A 2 17.50 8.03 27.52
C VAL A 2 16.65 6.93 26.88
N GLU A 3 15.45 6.75 27.41
CA GLU A 3 14.48 5.78 26.93
C GLU A 3 13.85 6.28 25.63
N SER A 4 14.17 5.64 24.51
CA SER A 4 13.53 5.88 23.22
C SER A 4 12.12 5.29 23.25
N GLY A 5 11.14 6.12 23.64
CA GLY A 5 9.72 5.80 23.65
C GLY A 5 9.23 5.31 22.29
N ARG A 6 9.04 4.00 22.17
CA ARG A 6 8.46 3.32 21.00
C ARG A 6 6.94 3.28 21.17
N GLY A 7 6.29 4.41 20.88
CA GLY A 7 4.83 4.47 20.82
C GLY A 7 4.28 3.66 19.63
N PRO A 8 3.11 3.01 19.76
CA PRO A 8 2.43 2.41 18.62
C PRO A 8 2.01 3.51 17.63
N VAL A 9 1.95 3.19 16.34
CA VAL A 9 1.37 4.09 15.32
C VAL A 9 -0.12 3.77 15.12
N PRO A 10 -1.06 4.55 15.68
CA PRO A 10 -2.45 4.50 15.24
C PRO A 10 -2.84 5.76 14.44
N GLY A 11 -3.69 5.54 13.45
CA GLY A 11 -4.41 6.58 12.69
C GLY A 11 -4.55 6.16 11.22
N GLY A 12 -5.71 5.86 10.64
CA GLY A 12 -7.09 6.14 11.02
C GLY A 12 -7.83 6.48 9.73
N GLY A 13 -8.76 5.64 9.30
CA GLY A 13 -9.48 5.81 8.04
C GLY A 13 -10.46 4.68 7.79
N SER A 14 -11.54 4.64 8.57
CA SER A 14 -12.70 3.76 8.35
C SER A 14 -13.33 4.06 6.99
N GLY A 15 -13.44 3.04 6.13
CA GLY A 15 -14.16 3.15 4.85
C GLY A 15 -13.99 1.91 3.97
N ALA A 16 -14.89 0.93 4.16
CA ALA A 16 -15.12 -0.26 3.33
C ALA A 16 -13.94 -1.26 3.21
N GLY A 17 -13.65 -1.95 4.33
CA GLY A 17 -14.08 -3.35 4.51
C GLY A 17 -13.39 -4.49 3.75
N GLY A 18 -12.17 -4.35 3.25
CA GLY A 18 -11.29 -5.52 3.05
C GLY A 18 -10.58 -5.86 4.37
N PRO A 19 -10.26 -7.13 4.69
CA PRO A 19 -9.46 -7.43 5.87
C PRO A 19 -8.14 -6.68 5.76
N GLY A 20 -7.91 -5.74 6.68
CA GLY A 20 -6.62 -5.09 6.82
C GLY A 20 -5.53 -6.13 7.12
N PRO A 21 -4.25 -5.74 7.03
CA PRO A 21 -3.14 -6.66 7.25
C PRO A 21 -3.25 -7.37 8.60
N VAL A 22 -3.20 -8.71 8.56
CA VAL A 22 -3.17 -9.57 9.74
C VAL A 22 -1.72 -9.66 10.24
N GLY A 23 -1.27 -8.60 10.91
CA GLY A 23 0.07 -8.51 11.50
C GLY A 23 0.41 -7.07 11.86
N ALA A 24 1.20 -6.87 12.92
CA ALA A 24 1.71 -5.55 13.25
C ALA A 24 2.68 -5.11 12.16
N ILE A 25 2.33 -4.09 11.38
CA ILE A 25 3.30 -3.43 10.49
C ILE A 25 4.34 -2.74 11.38
N VAL A 26 5.54 -3.30 11.45
CA VAL A 26 6.68 -2.63 12.07
C VAL A 26 7.31 -1.70 11.04
N ALA A 27 7.49 -0.43 11.39
CA ALA A 27 7.96 0.60 10.44
C ALA A 27 9.33 0.29 9.81
N ALA A 28 10.16 -0.55 10.47
CA ALA A 28 11.46 -0.96 9.97
C ALA A 28 11.37 -1.90 8.75
N ASP A 29 10.27 -2.62 8.58
CA ASP A 29 10.08 -3.59 7.48
C ASP A 29 9.35 -2.97 6.28
N VAL A 30 9.11 -1.65 6.32
CA VAL A 30 8.42 -0.91 5.27
C VAL A 30 9.43 -0.29 4.32
N GLU A 31 9.38 -0.69 3.06
CA GLU A 31 10.17 -0.10 1.98
C GLU A 31 9.38 1.05 1.33
N TRP A 32 9.77 2.30 1.58
CA TRP A 32 9.13 3.48 1.01
C TRP A 32 9.55 3.70 -0.44
N VAL A 33 8.57 3.92 -1.33
CA VAL A 33 8.79 4.07 -2.77
C VAL A 33 7.90 5.15 -3.38
N TYR A 34 8.23 5.55 -4.60
CA TYR A 34 7.31 6.25 -5.50
C TYR A 34 7.17 5.42 -6.77
N GLN A 35 6.19 4.53 -6.79
CA GLN A 35 5.96 3.61 -7.90
C GLN A 35 4.64 3.95 -8.59
N PRO A 36 4.64 4.54 -9.80
CA PRO A 36 3.41 4.74 -10.56
C PRO A 36 2.84 3.39 -11.00
N VAL A 37 1.50 3.29 -11.05
CA VAL A 37 0.81 2.05 -11.42
C VAL A 37 -0.46 2.33 -12.23
N GLU A 38 -0.89 1.34 -13.00
CA GLU A 38 -2.28 1.22 -13.46
C GLU A 38 -2.99 0.16 -12.60
N VAL A 39 -4.28 0.41 -12.31
CA VAL A 39 -5.12 -0.45 -11.48
C VAL A 39 -6.34 -0.83 -12.30
N HIS A 40 -6.50 -2.13 -12.53
CA HIS A 40 -7.70 -2.72 -13.12
C HIS A 40 -8.77 -2.89 -12.03
N PHE A 41 -10.00 -2.52 -12.33
CA PHE A 41 -11.16 -2.71 -11.46
C PHE A 41 -12.03 -3.86 -11.95
N ALA A 42 -12.87 -4.39 -11.06
CA ALA A 42 -13.72 -5.53 -11.37
C ALA A 42 -14.82 -5.20 -12.39
N ASP A 43 -15.14 -3.91 -12.57
CA ASP A 43 -16.03 -3.40 -13.61
C ASP A 43 -15.36 -3.32 -15.00
N GLY A 44 -14.06 -3.63 -15.09
CA GLY A 44 -13.28 -3.59 -16.32
C GLY A 44 -12.56 -2.26 -16.57
N ASP A 45 -12.77 -1.26 -15.72
CA ASP A 45 -12.13 0.04 -15.87
C ASP A 45 -10.67 0.02 -15.39
N TRP A 46 -9.89 0.96 -15.94
CA TRP A 46 -8.51 1.20 -15.55
C TRP A 46 -8.36 2.58 -14.94
N ALA A 47 -7.56 2.70 -13.87
CA ALA A 47 -7.17 3.98 -13.33
C ALA A 47 -5.69 4.05 -12.96
N LEU A 48 -5.14 5.25 -13.07
CA LEU A 48 -3.81 5.55 -12.56
C LEU A 48 -3.79 5.55 -11.03
N GLY A 49 -2.67 5.11 -10.48
CA GLY A 49 -2.42 5.10 -9.06
C GLY A 49 -0.95 5.26 -8.73
N ARG A 50 -0.65 5.12 -7.45
CA ARG A 50 0.70 5.09 -6.92
C ARG A 50 0.80 4.11 -5.77
N ILE A 51 1.82 3.27 -5.80
CA ILE A 51 2.31 2.55 -4.62
C ILE A 51 3.33 3.46 -3.93
N SER A 52 3.07 3.72 -2.64
CA SER A 52 3.91 4.58 -1.80
C SER A 52 4.83 3.79 -0.86
N ALA A 53 4.55 2.51 -0.65
CA ALA A 53 5.37 1.64 0.17
C ALA A 53 5.09 0.17 -0.13
N TRP A 54 6.07 -0.67 0.15
CA TRP A 54 5.97 -2.12 0.18
C TRP A 54 6.19 -2.65 1.59
N TRP A 55 5.60 -3.79 1.88
CA TRP A 55 5.82 -4.55 3.10
C TRP A 55 5.62 -6.04 2.80
N ARG A 56 6.26 -6.91 3.59
CA ARG A 56 5.99 -8.35 3.59
C ARG A 56 5.56 -8.79 4.97
N ASP A 57 4.46 -9.50 5.06
CA ASP A 57 4.03 -10.07 6.34
C ASP A 57 4.86 -11.32 6.70
N ALA A 58 4.64 -11.84 7.91
CA ALA A 58 5.34 -13.02 8.40
C ALA A 58 5.05 -14.30 7.59
N ALA A 59 3.95 -14.34 6.83
CA ALA A 59 3.63 -15.43 5.91
C ALA A 59 4.32 -15.29 4.55
N GLY A 60 5.03 -14.19 4.31
CA GLY A 60 5.70 -13.88 3.04
C GLY A 60 4.81 -13.16 2.02
N THR A 61 3.55 -12.86 2.34
CA THR A 61 2.64 -12.13 1.45
C THR A 61 3.19 -10.74 1.21
N ARG A 62 3.24 -10.33 -0.05
CA ARG A 62 3.63 -8.97 -0.41
C ARG A 62 2.42 -8.05 -0.32
N TRP A 63 2.57 -6.97 0.44
CA TRP A 63 1.57 -5.92 0.60
C TRP A 63 2.08 -4.63 -0.06
N CYS A 64 1.17 -3.85 -0.62
CA CYS A 64 1.47 -2.54 -1.17
C CYS A 64 0.58 -1.46 -0.54
N ARG A 65 1.14 -0.27 -0.34
CA ARG A 65 0.40 0.90 0.10
C ARG A 65 -0.06 1.70 -1.12
N LEU A 66 -1.24 1.35 -1.63
CA LEU A 66 -1.81 1.86 -2.87
C LEU A 66 -2.72 3.07 -2.64
N ARG A 67 -2.58 4.08 -3.50
CA ARG A 67 -3.56 5.16 -3.70
C ARG A 67 -3.98 5.21 -5.17
N VAL A 68 -5.28 5.12 -5.41
CA VAL A 68 -5.88 5.32 -6.74
C VAL A 68 -6.12 6.82 -6.96
N ALA A 69 -5.63 7.38 -8.06
CA ALA A 69 -5.81 8.78 -8.42
C ALA A 69 -7.30 9.10 -8.63
N ARG A 70 -7.71 10.33 -8.29
CA ARG A 70 -9.08 10.86 -8.48
C ARG A 70 -10.22 10.06 -7.80
N SER A 71 -9.93 8.98 -7.10
CA SER A 71 -10.91 8.17 -6.35
C SER A 71 -11.47 8.85 -5.08
N GLY A 72 -10.86 9.96 -4.63
CA GLY A 72 -11.15 10.57 -3.33
C GLY A 72 -10.69 9.76 -2.11
N ARG A 73 -10.19 8.54 -2.30
CA ARG A 73 -9.79 7.64 -1.21
C ARG A 73 -8.33 7.87 -0.79
N PRO A 74 -8.00 7.74 0.50
CA PRO A 74 -6.63 7.78 0.98
C PRO A 74 -5.84 6.54 0.53
N ALA A 75 -4.51 6.59 0.67
CA ALA A 75 -3.67 5.44 0.46
C ALA A 75 -3.96 4.36 1.52
N ARG A 76 -4.07 3.10 1.11
CA ARG A 76 -4.34 1.96 2.00
C ARG A 76 -3.39 0.81 1.72
N TRP A 77 -3.16 -0.03 2.72
CA TRP A 77 -2.47 -1.30 2.55
C TRP A 77 -3.42 -2.34 1.98
N GLU A 78 -3.00 -3.03 0.93
CA GLU A 78 -3.68 -4.20 0.38
C GLU A 78 -2.66 -5.23 -0.11
N PRO A 79 -3.01 -6.52 -0.20
CA PRO A 79 -2.16 -7.52 -0.83
C PRO A 79 -1.85 -7.10 -2.27
N PHE A 80 -0.60 -7.27 -2.69
CA PHE A 80 -0.22 -6.98 -4.05
C PHE A 80 -0.73 -8.09 -4.97
N ASP A 81 -1.56 -7.70 -5.93
CA ASP A 81 -2.12 -8.56 -6.95
C ASP A 81 -1.63 -8.09 -8.32
N GLU A 82 -0.73 -8.86 -8.93
CA GLU A 82 -0.13 -8.56 -10.23
C GLU A 82 -1.12 -8.61 -11.39
N SER A 83 -2.25 -9.32 -11.24
CA SER A 83 -3.32 -9.36 -12.23
C SER A 83 -4.14 -8.06 -12.24
N ARG A 84 -4.12 -7.33 -11.13
CA ARG A 84 -4.89 -6.11 -10.90
C ARG A 84 -4.03 -4.85 -10.98
N VAL A 85 -2.75 -4.92 -10.64
CA VAL A 85 -1.87 -3.76 -10.48
C VAL A 85 -0.65 -3.89 -11.38
N VAL A 86 -0.60 -3.07 -12.42
CA VAL A 86 0.52 -3.00 -13.37
C VAL A 86 1.50 -1.92 -12.92
N LEU A 87 2.77 -2.29 -12.75
CA LEU A 87 3.82 -1.33 -12.39
C LEU A 87 4.26 -0.55 -13.63
N LEU A 88 4.16 0.78 -13.58
CA LEU A 88 4.66 1.65 -14.63
C LEU A 88 6.11 2.05 -14.37
N PRO A 89 6.93 2.30 -15.40
CA PRO A 89 8.29 2.79 -15.20
C PRO A 89 8.33 4.08 -14.36
N ALA A 90 9.20 4.11 -13.34
CA ALA A 90 9.47 5.29 -12.52
C ALA A 90 10.72 6.02 -13.05
N GLY A 91 10.65 6.53 -14.27
CA GLY A 91 11.75 7.23 -14.94
C GLY A 91 11.45 7.47 -16.41
N GLY A 92 11.89 8.62 -16.94
CA GLY A 92 11.76 8.93 -18.37
C GLY A 92 12.73 8.09 -19.22
N LEU A 93 12.34 7.85 -20.48
CA LEU A 93 13.18 7.25 -21.54
C LEU A 93 14.58 7.86 -21.60
#